data_AF-D9XJZ9-F1
#
_entry.id   AF-D9XJZ9-F1
#
_cell.length_a   1.000
_cell.length_b   1.000
_cell.length_c   1.000
_cell.angle_alpha   90.00
_cell.angle_beta   90.00
_cell.angle_gamma   90.00
#
_symmetry.space_group_name_H-M   'P 1'
#
loop_
_entity.id
_entity.type
_entity.pdbx_description
1 polymer ?
#
loop_
_entity_poly.entity_id
_entity_poly.type
_entity_poly.pdbx_seq_one_letter_code
_entity_poly.pdbx_strand_id
1 'polypeptide(L)'
;MPEESNDGTISSRLYDYLESDSADEASAPGLVFSSLLEFVEDYVAPVLRLPADEGPLAWCPSWWAHPEALARLAALWRAFEYLRGDASLGMSVWWRDHADPHMRVLRDPLTGPFAACRRAGTHIDQPPLQTEAPPAGMLDHPAFSLEAALAEEALTAEEIRNSPRPWLGWIALTQPTLDDGTAG
;
A
#
# COMPACT_ATOMS: atom_id res chain seq x y z
N MET A 1 62.66 -18.30 -11.74
CA MET A 1 61.58 -18.31 -12.76
C MET A 1 61.52 -19.73 -13.30
N PRO A 2 60.44 -20.51 -13.13
CA PRO A 2 59.00 -20.15 -13.09
C PRO A 2 58.35 -20.46 -11.71
N GLU A 3 57.37 -19.68 -11.24
CA GLU A 3 55.90 -19.59 -11.49
C GLU A 3 55.10 -20.27 -10.38
N GLU A 4 54.34 -19.43 -9.68
CA GLU A 4 53.49 -19.73 -8.53
C GLU A 4 52.19 -20.42 -8.99
N SER A 5 51.93 -21.64 -8.53
CA SER A 5 50.61 -22.26 -8.61
C SER A 5 49.82 -21.89 -7.35
N ASN A 6 49.13 -20.75 -7.38
CA ASN A 6 48.17 -20.41 -6.33
C ASN A 6 46.89 -21.24 -6.51
N ASP A 7 46.62 -22.05 -5.51
CA ASP A 7 45.58 -23.07 -5.40
C ASP A 7 44.17 -22.46 -5.39
N GLY A 8 43.30 -22.92 -6.31
CA GLY A 8 41.93 -22.45 -6.53
C GLY A 8 40.91 -22.77 -5.43
N THR A 9 41.36 -23.02 -4.20
CA THR A 9 40.51 -23.46 -3.08
C THR A 9 39.69 -22.33 -2.43
N ILE A 10 40.10 -21.06 -2.55
CA ILE A 10 39.35 -19.93 -1.96
C ILE A 10 38.09 -19.60 -2.77
N SER A 11 38.15 -19.73 -4.11
CA SER A 11 37.04 -19.39 -4.99
C SER A 11 35.85 -20.35 -4.85
N SER A 12 36.11 -21.64 -4.60
CA SER A 12 35.06 -22.66 -4.43
C SER A 12 34.34 -22.53 -3.09
N ARG A 13 35.04 -22.18 -2.00
CA ARG A 13 34.40 -21.95 -0.70
C ARG A 13 33.57 -20.67 -0.67
N LEU A 14 33.96 -19.64 -1.42
CA LEU A 14 33.17 -18.42 -1.57
C LEU A 14 31.90 -18.69 -2.39
N TYR A 15 32.00 -19.51 -3.45
CA TYR A 15 30.84 -19.93 -4.23
C TYR A 15 29.87 -20.81 -3.43
N ASP A 16 30.37 -21.78 -2.67
CA ASP A 16 29.54 -22.61 -1.79
C ASP A 16 28.80 -21.78 -0.72
N TYR A 17 29.42 -20.72 -0.20
CA TYR A 17 28.79 -19.84 0.80
C TYR A 17 27.72 -18.94 0.21
N LEU A 18 27.93 -18.43 -1.02
CA LEU A 18 26.96 -17.62 -1.76
C LEU A 18 25.79 -18.46 -2.29
N GLU A 19 26.01 -19.74 -2.59
CA GLU A 19 24.95 -20.68 -2.98
C GLU A 19 24.21 -21.27 -1.77
N SER A 20 24.86 -21.38 -0.59
CA SER A 20 24.22 -21.92 0.62
C SER A 20 23.28 -20.95 1.32
N ASP A 21 23.46 -19.64 1.15
CA ASP A 21 22.60 -18.61 1.76
C ASP A 21 21.32 -18.33 0.95
N SER A 22 21.19 -18.86 -0.27
CA SER A 22 19.96 -18.78 -1.06
C SER A 22 18.97 -19.92 -0.82
N ALA A 23 19.31 -20.89 0.03
CA ALA A 23 18.49 -22.07 0.30
C ALA A 23 17.45 -21.89 1.43
N ASP A 24 17.43 -20.72 2.05
CA ASP A 24 16.34 -20.25 2.93
C ASP A 24 15.78 -18.92 2.41
N GLU A 25 15.60 -18.78 1.09
CA GLU A 25 14.51 -17.94 0.59
C GLU A 25 13.22 -18.56 1.11
N ALA A 26 12.76 -18.07 2.27
CA ALA A 26 11.43 -18.33 2.78
C ALA A 26 10.46 -17.99 1.66
N SER A 27 10.06 -19.02 0.90
CA SER A 27 9.04 -18.93 -0.14
C SER A 27 7.89 -18.17 0.48
N ALA A 28 7.72 -16.92 0.05
CA ALA A 28 6.73 -16.03 0.63
C ALA A 28 5.42 -16.83 0.65
N PRO A 29 4.81 -17.04 1.84
CA PRO A 29 3.70 -17.95 1.95
C PRO A 29 2.66 -17.54 0.90
N GLY A 30 2.38 -18.45 -0.03
CA GLY A 30 1.53 -18.17 -1.18
C GLY A 30 0.25 -17.49 -0.74
N LEU A 31 -0.27 -16.57 -1.55
CA LEU A 31 -1.50 -15.84 -1.24
C LEU A 31 -2.62 -16.83 -0.92
N VAL A 32 -3.35 -16.60 0.17
CA VAL A 32 -4.50 -17.43 0.54
C VAL A 32 -5.63 -17.20 -0.45
N PHE A 33 -5.84 -15.94 -0.84
CA PHE A 33 -6.75 -15.55 -1.90
C PHE A 33 -5.92 -15.08 -3.10
N SER A 34 -6.12 -15.72 -4.24
CA SER A 34 -5.37 -15.44 -5.47
C SER A 34 -5.78 -14.12 -6.12
N SER A 35 -6.95 -13.59 -5.77
CA SER A 35 -7.49 -12.34 -6.30
C SER A 35 -8.34 -11.60 -5.27
N LEU A 36 -8.55 -10.31 -5.54
CA LEU A 36 -9.47 -9.49 -4.77
C LEU A 36 -10.92 -10.03 -4.85
N LEU A 37 -11.33 -10.54 -6.00
CA LEU A 37 -12.67 -11.09 -6.20
C LEU A 37 -12.92 -12.26 -5.23
N GLU A 38 -11.98 -13.21 -5.21
CA GLU A 38 -12.01 -14.37 -4.33
C GLU A 38 -12.02 -13.94 -2.86
N PHE A 39 -11.17 -12.99 -2.46
CA PHE A 39 -11.19 -12.44 -1.10
C PHE A 39 -12.56 -11.84 -0.73
N VAL A 40 -13.21 -11.13 -1.65
CA VAL A 40 -14.51 -10.51 -1.38
C VAL A 40 -15.61 -11.56 -1.28
N GLU A 41 -15.66 -12.51 -2.22
CA GLU A 41 -16.72 -13.53 -2.30
C GLU A 41 -16.58 -14.60 -1.20
N ASP A 42 -15.36 -15.05 -0.91
CA ASP A 42 -15.12 -16.20 -0.02
C ASP A 42 -14.77 -15.80 1.42
N TYR A 43 -14.39 -14.53 1.65
CA TYR A 43 -14.08 -14.04 3.01
C TYR A 43 -14.96 -12.86 3.42
N VAL A 44 -14.90 -11.72 2.73
CA VAL A 44 -15.58 -10.49 3.16
C VAL A 44 -17.09 -10.70 3.23
N ALA A 45 -17.74 -11.12 2.15
CA ALA A 45 -19.18 -11.29 2.08
C ALA A 45 -19.75 -12.30 3.10
N PRO A 46 -19.15 -13.49 3.31
CA PRO A 46 -19.66 -14.45 4.29
C PRO A 46 -19.34 -14.07 5.75
N VAL A 47 -18.19 -13.43 6.01
CA VAL A 47 -17.74 -13.10 7.38
C VAL A 47 -18.38 -11.80 7.88
N LEU A 48 -18.38 -10.76 7.05
CA LEU A 48 -18.89 -9.43 7.41
C LEU A 48 -20.40 -9.36 7.15
N ARG A 49 -21.18 -9.95 8.07
CA ARG A 49 -22.64 -9.93 7.98
C ARG A 49 -23.19 -8.51 8.10
N LEU A 50 -24.15 -8.18 7.23
CA LEU A 50 -24.95 -6.97 7.36
C LEU A 50 -26.06 -7.22 8.40
N PRO A 51 -26.30 -6.29 9.34
CA PRO A 51 -27.46 -6.38 10.22
C PRO A 51 -28.75 -6.38 9.39
N ALA A 52 -29.68 -7.28 9.72
CA ALA A 52 -30.92 -7.50 8.96
C ALA A 52 -31.82 -6.25 8.85
N ASP A 53 -31.64 -5.26 9.74
CA ASP A 53 -32.43 -4.03 9.81
C ASP A 53 -31.88 -2.86 8.98
N GLU A 54 -30.73 -3.01 8.30
CA GLU A 54 -30.06 -1.91 7.59
C GLU A 54 -30.56 -1.66 6.15
N GLY A 55 -31.83 -1.94 5.82
CA GLY A 55 -32.42 -1.57 4.54
C GLY A 55 -31.82 -2.28 3.31
N PRO A 56 -32.38 -2.04 2.11
CA PRO A 56 -32.24 -2.96 0.98
C PRO A 56 -30.84 -3.08 0.36
N LEU A 57 -29.91 -2.14 0.62
CA LEU A 57 -28.57 -2.13 0.01
C LEU A 57 -27.52 -1.46 0.91
N ALA A 58 -27.31 -1.95 2.14
CA ALA A 58 -26.12 -1.56 2.93
C ALA A 58 -24.79 -1.95 2.25
N TRP A 59 -24.87 -2.82 1.24
CA TRP A 59 -23.80 -3.21 0.32
C TRP A 59 -24.35 -3.18 -1.11
N CYS A 60 -23.60 -2.63 -2.07
CA CYS A 60 -23.99 -2.70 -3.47
C CYS A 60 -23.47 -4.02 -4.10
N PRO A 61 -24.33 -4.86 -4.72
CA PRO A 61 -23.87 -6.07 -5.41
C PRO A 61 -22.83 -5.78 -6.49
N SER A 62 -22.97 -4.66 -7.19
CA SER A 62 -21.99 -4.15 -8.17
C SER A 62 -20.87 -3.36 -7.48
N TRP A 63 -20.32 -3.86 -6.37
CA TRP A 63 -19.33 -3.15 -5.56
C TRP A 63 -18.09 -2.74 -6.36
N TRP A 64 -17.69 -3.54 -7.36
CA TRP A 64 -16.55 -3.28 -8.25
C TRP A 64 -16.76 -2.06 -9.16
N ALA A 65 -18.01 -1.61 -9.36
CA ALA A 65 -18.33 -0.42 -10.15
C ALA A 65 -18.14 0.88 -9.35
N HIS A 66 -17.73 0.81 -8.08
CA HIS A 66 -17.41 1.96 -7.25
C HIS A 66 -15.89 2.02 -7.05
N PRO A 67 -15.13 2.88 -7.76
CA PRO A 67 -13.67 2.93 -7.69
C PRO A 67 -13.13 3.11 -6.27
N GLU A 68 -13.84 3.93 -5.48
CA GLU A 68 -13.53 4.17 -4.08
C GLU A 68 -13.67 2.92 -3.20
N ALA A 69 -14.69 2.09 -3.48
CA ALA A 69 -14.91 0.83 -2.78
C ALA A 69 -13.87 -0.21 -3.20
N LEU A 70 -13.59 -0.31 -4.51
CA LEU A 70 -12.58 -1.18 -5.08
C LEU A 70 -11.20 -0.93 -4.45
N ALA A 71 -10.79 0.33 -4.34
CA ALA A 71 -9.51 0.71 -3.74
C ALA A 71 -9.42 0.30 -2.25
N ARG A 72 -10.50 0.49 -1.47
CA ARG A 72 -10.55 0.09 -0.06
C ARG A 72 -10.50 -1.42 0.12
N LEU A 73 -11.26 -2.16 -0.68
CA LEU A 73 -11.27 -3.63 -0.62
C LEU A 73 -9.91 -4.20 -1.06
N ALA A 74 -9.26 -3.60 -2.06
CA ALA A 74 -7.90 -3.96 -2.44
C ALA A 74 -6.90 -3.74 -1.28
N ALA A 75 -6.98 -2.61 -0.59
CA ALA A 75 -6.15 -2.34 0.59
C ALA A 75 -6.40 -3.35 1.72
N LEU A 76 -7.68 -3.69 1.98
CA LEU A 76 -8.05 -4.71 2.95
C LEU A 76 -7.48 -6.09 2.64
N TRP A 77 -7.57 -6.52 1.39
CA TRP A 77 -7.00 -7.78 0.92
C TRP A 77 -5.48 -7.81 1.12
N ARG A 78 -4.77 -6.74 0.73
CA ARG A 78 -3.31 -6.66 0.92
C ARG A 78 -2.91 -6.66 2.39
N ALA A 79 -3.63 -5.94 3.24
CA ALA A 79 -3.41 -5.99 4.67
C ALA A 79 -3.69 -7.38 5.26
N PHE A 80 -4.72 -8.08 4.75
CA PHE A 80 -5.06 -9.44 5.19
C PHE A 80 -3.93 -10.41 4.86
N GLU A 81 -3.48 -10.43 3.60
CA GLU A 81 -2.44 -11.33 3.12
C GLU A 81 -1.10 -11.11 3.85
N TYR A 82 -0.80 -9.85 4.20
CA TYR A 82 0.38 -9.53 4.99
C TYR A 82 0.22 -9.97 6.46
N LEU A 83 -0.85 -9.53 7.13
CA LEU A 83 -1.02 -9.72 8.57
C LEU A 83 -1.38 -11.16 8.96
N ARG A 84 -1.94 -11.97 8.07
CA ARG A 84 -2.21 -13.39 8.36
C ARG A 84 -0.93 -14.20 8.61
N GLY A 85 0.23 -13.72 8.15
CA GLY A 85 1.52 -14.35 8.39
C GLY A 85 1.95 -14.29 9.86
N ASP A 86 1.42 -13.32 10.62
CA ASP A 86 1.64 -13.21 12.05
C ASP A 86 0.56 -14.00 12.82
N ALA A 87 0.96 -15.16 13.34
CA ALA A 87 0.10 -16.04 14.14
C ALA A 87 -0.25 -15.49 15.54
N SER A 88 0.42 -14.43 16.00
CA SER A 88 0.22 -13.87 17.35
C SER A 88 -0.95 -12.88 17.38
N LEU A 89 -0.77 -11.70 16.80
CA LEU A 89 -1.72 -10.59 16.85
C LEU A 89 -2.17 -10.14 15.46
N GLY A 90 -1.60 -10.69 14.39
CA GLY A 90 -1.84 -10.27 13.01
C GLY A 90 -3.32 -10.12 12.66
N MET A 91 -4.14 -11.13 12.96
CA MET A 91 -5.58 -11.04 12.71
C MET A 91 -6.30 -10.01 13.59
N SER A 92 -5.87 -9.83 14.84
CA SER A 92 -6.45 -8.79 15.71
C SER A 92 -6.12 -7.39 15.20
N VAL A 93 -4.89 -7.17 14.74
CA VAL A 93 -4.43 -5.92 14.10
C VAL A 93 -5.20 -5.70 12.80
N TRP A 94 -5.36 -6.74 11.98
CA TRP A 94 -6.11 -6.65 10.72
C TRP A 94 -7.54 -6.16 10.95
N TRP A 95 -8.24 -6.74 11.92
CA TRP A 95 -9.61 -6.31 12.26
C TRP A 95 -9.66 -4.87 12.75
N ARG A 96 -8.83 -4.54 13.74
CA ARG A 96 -8.85 -3.25 14.45
C ARG A 96 -8.42 -2.09 13.56
N ASP A 97 -7.33 -2.26 12.83
CA ASP A 97 -6.64 -1.16 12.14
C ASP A 97 -7.02 -1.06 10.66
N HIS A 98 -7.54 -2.14 10.07
CA HIS A 98 -7.87 -2.17 8.64
C HIS A 98 -9.35 -2.48 8.39
N ALA A 99 -9.83 -3.66 8.79
CA ALA A 99 -11.18 -4.13 8.45
C ALA A 99 -12.27 -3.18 8.97
N ASP A 100 -12.33 -2.95 10.28
CA ASP A 100 -13.39 -2.16 10.90
C ASP A 100 -13.43 -0.70 10.40
N PRO A 101 -12.30 0.03 10.30
CA PRO A 101 -12.29 1.38 9.74
C PRO A 101 -12.79 1.45 8.29
N HIS A 102 -12.31 0.56 7.41
CA HIS A 102 -12.73 0.56 6.01
C HIS A 102 -14.20 0.14 5.86
N MET A 103 -14.65 -0.89 6.59
CA MET A 103 -16.04 -1.36 6.55
C MET A 103 -17.03 -0.33 7.10
N ARG A 104 -16.62 0.47 8.11
CA ARG A 104 -17.42 1.61 8.59
C ARG A 104 -17.68 2.62 7.48
N VAL A 105 -16.64 2.98 6.72
CA VAL A 105 -16.75 3.95 5.62
C VAL A 105 -17.55 3.37 4.44
N LEU A 106 -17.27 2.13 4.04
CA LEU A 106 -17.96 1.47 2.93
C LEU A 106 -19.48 1.43 3.15
N ARG A 107 -19.90 1.16 4.40
CA ARG A 107 -21.31 0.99 4.77
C ARG A 107 -21.95 2.27 5.31
N ASP A 108 -21.25 3.40 5.29
CA ASP A 108 -21.81 4.65 5.79
C ASP A 108 -23.01 5.09 4.93
N PRO A 109 -24.24 5.22 5.50
CA PRO A 109 -25.45 5.52 4.74
C PRO A 109 -25.48 6.91 4.12
N LEU A 110 -24.66 7.84 4.62
CA LEU A 110 -24.72 9.24 4.24
C LEU A 110 -23.60 9.60 3.27
N THR A 111 -22.40 9.12 3.54
CA THR A 111 -21.15 9.56 2.91
C THR A 111 -20.38 8.43 2.27
N GLY A 112 -20.76 7.17 2.51
CA GLY A 112 -20.08 6.01 1.96
C GLY A 112 -20.27 5.88 0.43
N PRO A 113 -19.39 5.14 -0.25
CA PRO A 113 -19.45 4.94 -1.70
C PRO A 113 -20.75 4.24 -2.15
N PHE A 114 -21.37 3.44 -1.27
CA PHE A 114 -22.66 2.79 -1.57
C PHE A 114 -23.88 3.62 -1.16
N ALA A 115 -23.70 4.82 -0.59
CA ALA A 115 -24.79 5.61 -0.02
C ALA A 115 -25.86 5.99 -1.05
N ALA A 116 -25.45 6.33 -2.28
CA ALA A 116 -26.41 6.61 -3.36
C ALA A 116 -27.19 5.36 -3.76
N CYS A 117 -26.51 4.21 -3.88
CA CYS A 117 -27.15 2.94 -4.19
C CYS A 117 -28.15 2.53 -3.12
N ARG A 118 -27.78 2.72 -1.84
CA ARG A 118 -28.63 2.45 -0.68
C ARG A 118 -29.92 3.25 -0.72
N ARG A 119 -29.84 4.56 -1.00
CA ARG A 119 -31.03 5.44 -1.09
C ARG A 119 -31.91 5.10 -2.29
N ALA A 120 -31.30 4.76 -3.41
CA ALA A 120 -32.02 4.44 -4.64
C ALA A 120 -32.61 3.02 -4.66
N GLY A 121 -32.09 2.11 -3.84
CA GLY A 121 -32.44 0.68 -3.89
C GLY A 121 -31.90 -0.04 -5.14
N THR A 122 -31.02 0.59 -5.90
CA THR A 122 -30.36 0.03 -7.09
C THR A 122 -28.96 0.63 -7.24
N HIS A 123 -28.09 0.03 -8.07
CA HIS A 123 -26.78 0.60 -8.36
C HIS A 123 -26.90 1.97 -9.07
N ILE A 124 -26.11 2.94 -8.62
CA ILE A 124 -26.00 4.28 -9.17
C ILE A 124 -24.53 4.56 -9.45
N ASP A 125 -24.22 4.86 -10.71
CA ASP A 125 -22.90 5.32 -11.12
C ASP A 125 -22.70 6.78 -10.69
N GLN A 126 -21.55 7.07 -10.08
CA GLN A 126 -21.23 8.39 -9.53
C GLN A 126 -20.13 9.04 -10.37
N PRO A 127 -20.27 10.31 -10.78
CA PRO A 127 -19.22 10.99 -11.51
C PRO A 127 -17.97 11.15 -10.63
N PRO A 128 -16.77 11.17 -11.23
CA PRO A 128 -15.54 11.41 -10.50
C PRO A 128 -15.53 12.80 -9.84
N LEU A 129 -14.65 12.98 -8.86
CA LEU A 129 -14.43 14.29 -8.25
C LEU A 129 -14.03 15.31 -9.31
N GLN A 130 -14.67 16.48 -9.25
CA GLN A 130 -14.35 17.60 -10.13
C GLN A 130 -12.98 18.15 -9.73
N THR A 131 -12.11 18.31 -10.73
CA THR A 131 -10.76 18.85 -10.57
C THR A 131 -10.53 19.95 -11.59
N GLU A 132 -9.73 20.94 -11.21
CA GLU A 132 -9.22 21.98 -12.11
C GLU A 132 -7.70 21.81 -12.24
N ALA A 133 -7.14 22.16 -13.39
CA ALA A 133 -5.71 22.04 -13.60
C ALA A 133 -4.94 22.97 -12.63
N PRO A 134 -3.89 22.48 -11.97
CA PRO A 134 -3.07 23.35 -11.12
C PRO A 134 -2.37 24.42 -11.98
N PRO A 135 -2.12 25.62 -11.42
CA PRO A 135 -1.32 26.64 -12.10
C PRO A 135 0.04 26.09 -12.56
N ALA A 136 0.53 26.56 -13.71
CA ALA A 136 1.82 26.16 -14.25
C ALA A 136 2.96 26.38 -13.23
N GLY A 137 3.84 25.39 -13.09
CA GLY A 137 4.96 25.43 -12.15
C GLY A 137 4.59 25.27 -10.67
N MET A 138 3.33 24.93 -10.34
CA MET A 138 2.94 24.64 -8.96
C MET A 138 3.47 23.27 -8.49
N LEU A 139 3.42 22.26 -9.36
CA LEU A 139 3.77 20.87 -9.02
C LEU A 139 5.22 20.48 -9.37
N ASP A 140 6.01 21.38 -9.95
CA ASP A 140 7.41 21.12 -10.34
C ASP A 140 8.37 21.05 -9.13
N HIS A 141 7.86 21.24 -7.91
CA HIS A 141 8.67 21.19 -6.70
C HIS A 141 9.06 19.74 -6.35
N PRO A 142 10.32 19.45 -5.94
CA PRO A 142 10.79 18.09 -5.66
C PRO A 142 9.96 17.35 -4.59
N ALA A 143 9.36 18.07 -3.64
CA ALA A 143 8.41 17.50 -2.67
C ALA A 143 7.19 16.79 -3.30
N PHE A 144 6.89 17.05 -4.58
CA PHE A 144 5.81 16.38 -5.32
C PHE A 144 6.34 15.36 -6.35
N SER A 145 7.65 15.05 -6.33
CA SER A 145 8.28 14.10 -7.25
C SER A 145 8.97 12.96 -6.49
N LEU A 146 8.54 11.73 -6.76
CA LEU A 146 9.19 10.53 -6.24
C LEU A 146 10.61 10.37 -6.80
N GLU A 147 10.86 10.75 -8.05
CA GLU A 147 12.19 10.67 -8.65
C GLU A 147 13.16 11.66 -7.99
N ALA A 148 12.69 12.85 -7.61
CA ALA A 148 13.51 13.80 -6.88
C ALA A 148 13.77 13.34 -5.44
N ALA A 149 12.77 12.75 -4.77
CA ALA A 149 12.91 12.19 -3.43
C ALA A 149 13.86 10.97 -3.39
N LEU A 150 13.85 10.13 -4.44
CA LEU A 150 14.75 8.97 -4.58
C LEU A 150 16.15 9.36 -5.09
N ALA A 151 16.31 10.56 -5.66
CA ALA A 151 17.58 11.11 -6.12
C ALA A 151 18.28 11.98 -5.06
N GLU A 152 17.78 12.05 -3.82
CA GLU A 152 18.31 13.00 -2.83
C GLU A 152 19.78 12.77 -2.47
N GLU A 153 20.65 13.66 -2.96
CA GLU A 153 21.29 14.62 -2.06
C GLU A 153 20.18 15.56 -1.56
N ALA A 154 19.82 15.46 -0.28
CA ALA A 154 18.78 16.29 0.33
C ALA A 154 19.11 17.78 0.17
N LEU A 155 18.13 18.60 -0.25
CA LEU A 155 18.27 20.06 -0.31
C LEU A 155 18.71 20.60 1.05
N THR A 156 19.76 21.40 1.07
CA THR A 156 20.30 21.95 2.33
C THR A 156 19.34 22.99 2.94
N ALA A 157 19.44 23.19 4.26
CA ALA A 157 18.67 24.21 4.97
C ALA A 157 18.92 25.65 4.45
N GLU A 158 20.04 25.89 3.76
CA GLU A 158 20.38 27.18 3.15
C GLU A 158 19.66 27.38 1.81
N GLU A 159 19.58 26.34 0.98
CA GLU A 159 18.82 26.35 -0.27
C GLU A 159 17.32 26.52 -0.03
N ILE A 160 16.79 25.88 1.03
CA ILE A 160 15.38 26.03 1.43
C ILE A 160 15.08 27.46 1.89
N ARG A 161 15.99 28.09 2.64
CA ARG A 161 15.83 29.47 3.14
C ARG A 161 15.81 30.50 2.01
N ASN A 162 16.54 30.23 0.92
CA ASN A 162 16.65 31.10 -0.25
C ASN A 162 15.66 30.75 -1.36
N SER A 163 14.84 29.71 -1.20
CA SER A 163 13.82 29.32 -2.17
C SER A 163 12.73 30.38 -2.31
N PRO A 164 12.22 30.64 -3.54
CA PRO A 164 11.06 31.51 -3.75
C PRO A 164 9.78 30.98 -3.09
N ARG A 165 9.75 29.71 -2.65
CA ARG A 165 8.63 29.09 -1.93
C ARG A 165 9.15 28.23 -0.75
N PRO A 166 9.62 28.87 0.34
CA PRO A 166 10.35 28.17 1.41
C PRO A 166 9.47 27.14 2.15
N TRP A 167 8.15 27.35 2.23
CA TRP A 167 7.22 26.42 2.88
C TRP A 167 7.07 25.07 2.15
N LEU A 168 7.31 25.01 0.83
CA LEU A 168 7.33 23.75 0.07
C LEU A 168 8.61 22.96 0.35
N GLY A 169 9.73 23.64 0.58
CA GLY A 169 11.01 23.01 0.95
C GLY A 169 10.97 22.34 2.33
N TRP A 170 10.25 22.94 3.28
CA TRP A 170 10.05 22.32 4.61
C TRP A 170 9.23 21.02 4.56
N ILE A 171 8.34 20.84 3.57
CA ILE A 171 7.58 19.59 3.41
C ILE A 171 8.51 18.44 2.98
N ALA A 172 9.48 18.70 2.11
CA ALA A 172 10.47 17.71 1.67
C ALA A 172 11.30 17.15 2.84
N LEU A 173 11.75 18.02 3.76
CA LEU A 173 12.50 17.63 4.97
C LEU A 173 11.72 16.77 5.97
N THR A 174 10.40 16.64 5.85
CA THR A 174 9.58 15.84 6.77
C THR A 174 9.27 14.44 6.25
N GLN A 175 9.74 14.09 5.04
CA GLN A 175 9.68 12.71 4.58
C GLN A 175 10.71 11.90 5.37
N PRO A 176 10.33 10.75 5.95
CA PRO A 176 11.30 9.89 6.63
C PRO A 176 12.34 9.46 5.61
N THR A 177 13.61 9.77 5.87
CA THR A 177 14.71 9.16 5.15
C THR A 177 14.56 7.65 5.33
N LEU A 178 14.50 6.92 4.22
CA LEU A 178 14.75 5.49 4.26
C LEU A 178 16.20 5.37 4.69
N ASP A 179 16.43 5.16 5.99
CA ASP A 179 17.72 4.74 6.50
C ASP A 179 18.02 3.40 5.81
N ASP A 180 18.84 3.45 4.76
CA ASP A 180 19.51 2.29 4.21
C ASP A 180 20.42 1.74 5.32
N GLY A 181 19.89 0.76 6.06
CA GLY A 181 20.66 -0.03 6.98
C GLY A 181 21.77 -0.75 6.22
N THR A 182 22.98 -0.22 6.26
CA THR A 182 24.32 -0.85 6.15
C THR A 182 25.33 0.30 6.01
N ALA A 183 26.49 0.37 6.66
CA ALA A 183 27.30 -0.57 7.42
C ALA A 183 28.40 0.20 8.18
N GLY A 184 29.02 -0.42 9.19
CA GLY A 184 30.41 -0.15 9.61
C GLY A 184 30.61 0.78 10.79
#